data_AF-A0A0D1C7Q5-F1
#
_entry.id   AF-A0A0D1C7Q5-F1
#
_cell.length_a   1.000
_cell.length_b   1.000
_cell.length_c   1.000
_cell.angle_alpha   90.00
_cell.angle_beta   90.00
_cell.angle_gamma   90.00
#
_symmetry.space_group_name_H-M   'P 1'
#
loop_
_entity.id
_entity.type
_entity.pdbx_description
1 polymer ?
#
loop_
_entity_poly.entity_id
_entity_poly.type
_entity_poly.pdbx_seq_one_letter_code
_entity_poly.pdbx_strand_id
1 'polypeptide(L)'
;MAGPNLELFKFGVYLFFPLAVMVHYGSPQWYSENVLPIRDQFWPKEESLYRPPRNSEDVKAALDEMKAKRLARREARLKEQADELSSPSASVSTLATDSAWKKQDESQPSRISSLIEDKKSQRLV
;
A
#
# COMPACT_ATOMS: atom_id res chain seq x y z
N MET A 1 12.47 -2.51 -55.61
CA MET A 1 13.21 -3.41 -54.69
C MET A 1 14.54 -2.75 -54.39
N ALA A 2 14.67 -2.04 -53.27
CA ALA A 2 15.93 -1.43 -52.88
C ALA A 2 16.93 -2.56 -52.59
N GLY A 3 17.96 -2.67 -53.43
CA GLY A 3 18.90 -3.80 -53.45
C GLY A 3 19.81 -3.89 -52.21
N PRO A 4 20.98 -4.57 -52.32
CA PRO A 4 21.85 -4.93 -51.18
C PRO A 4 22.24 -3.78 -50.24
N ASN A 5 22.24 -2.53 -50.73
CA ASN A 5 22.51 -1.34 -49.92
C ASN A 5 21.50 -1.13 -48.77
N LEU A 6 20.24 -1.53 -48.97
CA LEU A 6 19.23 -1.40 -47.91
C LEU A 6 19.44 -2.44 -46.81
N GLU A 7 19.98 -3.60 -47.14
CA GLU A 7 20.32 -4.64 -46.17
C GLU A 7 21.49 -4.17 -45.30
N LEU A 8 22.56 -3.64 -45.90
CA LEU A 8 23.71 -3.07 -45.18
C LEU A 8 23.31 -1.95 -44.21
N PHE A 9 22.38 -1.08 -44.60
CA PHE A 9 21.85 -0.05 -43.72
C PHE A 9 21.11 -0.65 -42.52
N LYS A 10 20.22 -1.62 -42.74
CA LYS A 10 19.49 -2.31 -41.66
C LYS A 10 20.46 -3.02 -40.72
N PHE A 11 21.46 -3.72 -41.25
CA PHE A 11 22.50 -4.36 -40.45
C PHE A 11 23.27 -3.35 -39.61
N GLY A 12 23.65 -2.21 -40.18
CA GLY A 12 24.28 -1.12 -39.46
C GLY A 12 23.39 -0.63 -38.31
N VAL A 13 22.12 -0.32 -38.57
CA VAL A 13 21.18 0.12 -37.53
C VAL A 13 21.01 -0.94 -36.44
N TYR A 14 20.81 -2.20 -36.80
CA TYR A 14 20.61 -3.28 -35.83
C TYR A 14 21.84 -3.55 -34.97
N LEU A 15 23.05 -3.25 -35.46
CA LEU A 15 24.27 -3.42 -34.68
C LEU A 15 24.57 -2.17 -33.83
N PHE A 16 24.52 -0.98 -34.44
CA PHE A 16 24.89 0.27 -33.78
C PHE A 16 23.84 0.74 -32.77
N PHE A 17 22.54 0.51 -33.01
CA PHE A 17 21.50 0.92 -32.09
C PHE A 17 21.65 0.29 -30.70
N PRO A 18 21.69 -1.05 -30.55
CA PRO A 18 21.88 -1.66 -29.24
C PRO A 18 23.25 -1.34 -28.64
N LEU A 19 24.31 -1.23 -29.45
CA LEU A 19 25.63 -0.82 -28.95
C LEU A 19 25.61 0.59 -28.37
N ALA A 20 24.99 1.54 -29.07
CA ALA A 20 24.91 2.93 -28.64
C ALA A 20 24.09 3.07 -27.35
N VAL A 21 22.96 2.35 -27.27
CA VAL A 21 22.15 2.27 -26.05
C VAL A 21 22.98 1.70 -24.90
N MET A 22 23.73 0.62 -25.13
CA MET A 22 24.60 0.02 -24.12
C MET A 22 25.70 0.98 -23.65
N VAL A 23 26.36 1.71 -24.55
CA VAL A 23 27.41 2.67 -24.18
C VAL A 23 26.85 3.86 -23.40
N HIS A 24 25.67 4.33 -23.78
CA HIS A 24 25.03 5.47 -23.12
C HIS A 24 24.55 5.12 -21.70
N TYR A 25 23.75 4.06 -21.57
CA TYR A 25 23.13 3.66 -20.31
C TYR A 25 24.00 2.73 -19.46
N GLY A 26 24.98 2.07 -20.05
CA GLY A 26 25.90 1.16 -19.36
C GLY A 26 27.07 1.86 -18.67
N SER A 27 27.17 3.19 -18.77
CA SER A 27 28.20 3.92 -18.04
C SER A 27 27.98 3.82 -16.52
N PRO A 28 29.02 3.54 -15.71
CA PRO A 28 28.89 3.47 -14.26
C PRO A 28 28.34 4.77 -13.65
N GLN A 29 28.66 5.90 -14.27
CA GLN A 29 28.18 7.21 -13.85
C GLN A 29 26.67 7.33 -14.03
N TRP A 30 26.12 6.94 -15.19
CA TRP A 30 24.68 7.01 -15.45
C TRP A 30 23.89 6.18 -14.44
N TYR A 31 24.37 4.97 -14.12
CA TYR A 31 23.75 4.12 -13.09
C TYR A 31 23.74 4.80 -11.72
N SER A 32 24.87 5.42 -11.33
CA SER A 32 25.01 6.07 -10.03
C SER A 32 24.08 7.27 -9.86
N GLU A 33 23.84 8.04 -10.92
CA GLU A 33 23.02 9.24 -10.89
C GLU A 33 21.52 8.94 -11.04
N ASN A 34 21.17 7.94 -11.85
CA ASN A 34 19.77 7.70 -12.22
C ASN A 34 19.14 6.54 -11.46
N VAL A 35 19.89 5.50 -11.11
CA VAL A 35 19.32 4.27 -10.51
C VAL A 35 19.49 4.27 -8.99
N LEU A 36 20.67 4.64 -8.48
CA LEU A 36 20.92 4.62 -7.03
C LEU A 36 19.98 5.54 -6.22
N PRO A 37 19.69 6.78 -6.64
CA PRO A 37 18.82 7.65 -5.85
C PRO A 37 17.37 7.16 -5.79
N ILE A 38 16.91 6.47 -6.85
CA ILE A 38 15.56 5.88 -6.89
C ILE A 38 15.45 4.74 -5.89
N ARG A 39 16.52 3.97 -5.66
CA ARG A 39 16.54 2.87 -4.69
C ARG A 39 16.11 3.36 -3.30
N ASP A 40 16.62 4.50 -2.88
CA ASP A 40 16.36 5.02 -1.53
C ASP A 40 14.94 5.60 -1.38
N GLN A 41 14.27 5.95 -2.48
CA GLN A 41 12.86 6.33 -2.50
C GLN A 41 11.93 5.12 -2.54
N PHE A 42 12.33 4.04 -3.22
CA PHE A 42 11.51 2.85 -3.38
C PHE A 42 11.61 1.91 -2.18
N TRP A 43 12.81 1.74 -1.60
CA TRP A 43 13.00 0.88 -0.43
C TRP A 43 12.74 1.67 0.86
N PRO A 44 11.91 1.15 1.78
CA PRO A 44 11.76 1.75 3.09
C PRO A 44 13.11 1.78 3.81
N LYS A 45 13.42 2.93 4.42
CA LYS A 45 14.68 3.14 5.15
C LYS A 45 14.83 2.08 6.24
N GLU A 46 16.03 1.52 6.41
CA GLU A 46 16.31 0.47 7.39
C GLU A 46 15.98 0.88 8.84
N GLU A 47 16.02 2.18 9.13
CA GLU A 47 15.60 2.75 10.42
C GLU A 47 14.09 2.66 10.68
N SER A 48 13.28 2.68 9.62
CA SER A 48 11.83 2.55 9.72
C SER A 48 11.38 1.09 9.88
N LEU A 49 12.27 0.14 9.60
CA LEU A 49 11.96 -1.28 9.71
C LEU A 49 11.96 -1.70 11.17
N TYR A 50 10.93 -2.45 11.54
CA TYR A 50 10.88 -3.14 12.83
C TYR A 50 12.05 -4.12 12.91
N ARG A 51 12.89 -3.96 13.93
CA ARG A 51 14.02 -4.87 14.21
C ARG A 51 13.55 -5.93 15.20
N PRO A 52 13.47 -7.21 14.81
CA PRO A 52 13.11 -8.28 15.73
C PRO A 52 14.15 -8.38 16.85
N PRO A 53 13.71 -8.60 18.11
CA PRO A 53 14.63 -8.80 19.23
C PRO A 53 15.48 -10.05 18.99
N ARG A 54 16.80 -9.92 19.14
CA ARG A 54 17.76 -11.01 18.88
C ARG A 54 18.26 -11.67 20.16
N ASN A 55 18.34 -10.94 21.27
CA ASN A 55 18.79 -11.48 22.55
C ASN A 55 17.61 -11.78 23.48
N SER A 56 17.82 -12.66 24.45
CA SER A 56 16.79 -13.01 25.44
C SER A 56 16.33 -11.82 26.29
N GLU A 57 17.21 -10.86 26.53
CA GLU A 57 16.89 -9.62 27.26
C GLU A 57 15.98 -8.72 26.42
N ASP A 58 16.31 -8.52 25.14
CA ASP A 58 15.50 -7.76 24.18
C ASP A 58 14.09 -8.35 24.04
N VAL A 59 13.98 -9.69 24.05
CA VAL A 59 12.69 -10.38 23.97
C VAL A 59 11.82 -10.06 25.18
N LYS A 60 12.39 -10.06 26.39
CA LYS A 60 11.65 -9.72 27.61
C LYS A 60 11.18 -8.27 27.60
N ALA A 61 12.05 -7.34 27.22
CA ALA A 61 11.72 -5.92 27.10
C ALA A 61 10.57 -5.69 26.09
N ALA A 62 10.65 -6.31 24.91
CA ALA A 62 9.60 -6.22 23.90
C ALA A 62 8.27 -6.82 24.39
N LEU A 63 8.30 -7.93 25.13
CA LEU A 63 7.10 -8.53 25.72
C LEU A 63 6.41 -7.60 26.72
N ASP A 64 7.18 -6.92 27.56
CA ASP A 64 6.63 -6.00 28.56
C ASP A 64 6.06 -4.74 27.91
N GLU A 65 6.71 -4.21 26.86
CA GLU A 65 6.14 -3.14 26.02
C GLU A 65 4.81 -3.58 25.38
N MET A 66 4.75 -4.80 24.83
CA MET A 66 3.53 -5.33 24.22
C MET A 66 2.40 -5.51 25.25
N LYS A 67 2.70 -5.93 26.48
CA LYS A 67 1.71 -6.02 27.57
C LYS A 67 1.19 -4.64 27.93
N ALA A 68 2.06 -3.65 28.10
CA ALA A 68 1.69 -2.27 28.40
C ALA A 68 0.79 -1.68 27.31
N LYS A 69 1.14 -1.87 26.03
CA LYS A 69 0.34 -1.44 24.88
C LYS A 69 -1.04 -2.09 24.84
N ARG A 70 -1.15 -3.38 25.19
CA ARG A 70 -2.45 -4.09 25.29
C ARG A 70 -3.33 -3.51 26.40
N LEU A 71 -2.74 -3.21 27.55
CA LEU A 71 -3.46 -2.65 28.69
C LEU A 71 -3.97 -1.23 28.37
N ALA A 72 -3.11 -0.36 27.84
CA ALA A 72 -3.49 0.99 27.40
C ALA A 72 -4.62 0.98 26.36
N ARG A 73 -4.56 0.07 25.37
CA ARG A 73 -5.64 -0.08 24.38
C ARG A 73 -6.95 -0.56 25.00
N ARG A 74 -6.89 -1.42 26.02
CA ARG A 74 -8.07 -1.88 26.74
C ARG A 74 -8.71 -0.74 27.53
N GLU A 75 -7.90 0.07 28.21
CA GLU A 75 -8.39 1.24 28.94
C GLU A 75 -9.01 2.29 28.04
N ALA A 76 -8.38 2.61 26.90
CA ALA A 76 -8.95 3.52 25.91
C ALA A 76 -10.34 3.06 25.45
N ARG A 77 -10.50 1.77 25.16
CA ARG A 77 -11.80 1.19 24.75
C ARG A 77 -12.86 1.28 25.85
N LEU A 78 -12.48 1.09 27.11
CA LEU A 78 -13.41 1.20 28.24
C LEU A 78 -13.83 2.65 28.49
N LYS A 79 -12.91 3.61 28.28
CA LYS A 79 -13.21 5.06 28.35
C LYS A 79 -14.17 5.47 27.24
N GLU A 80 -13.92 5.08 26.00
CA GLU A 80 -14.82 5.32 24.86
C GLU A 80 -16.24 4.77 25.15
N GLN A 81 -16.35 3.55 25.69
CA GLN A 81 -17.65 2.99 26.07
C GLN A 81 -18.32 3.73 27.22
N ALA A 82 -17.56 4.19 28.22
CA ALA A 82 -18.10 4.99 29.31
C ALA A 82 -18.56 6.38 28.85
N ASP A 83 -17.85 6.99 27.92
CA ASP A 83 -18.20 8.27 27.31
C ASP A 83 -19.46 8.14 26.41
N GLU A 84 -19.58 7.05 25.66
CA GLU A 84 -20.79 6.70 24.91
C GLU A 84 -22.00 6.44 25.82
N LEU A 85 -21.80 5.83 26.99
CA LEU A 85 -22.85 5.60 27.99
C LEU A 85 -23.23 6.85 28.80
N SER A 86 -22.33 7.83 28.93
CA SER A 86 -22.57 9.08 29.68
C SER A 86 -23.13 10.22 28.82
N SER A 87 -23.05 10.11 27.50
CA SER A 87 -23.70 11.02 26.57
C SER A 87 -25.22 10.80 26.61
N PRO A 88 -26.04 11.78 27.03
CA PRO A 88 -27.48 11.60 27.08
C PRO A 88 -28.01 11.48 25.65
N SER A 89 -28.77 10.41 25.42
CA SER A 89 -29.62 10.23 24.24
C SER A 89 -30.38 11.52 23.93
N ALA A 90 -29.93 12.23 22.90
CA ALA A 90 -30.62 13.36 22.32
C ALA A 90 -30.76 13.13 20.81
N SER A 91 -31.55 12.11 20.44
CA SER A 91 -32.53 12.18 19.34
C SER A 91 -33.09 10.79 19.01
N VAL A 92 -34.04 10.32 19.83
CA VAL A 92 -35.10 9.43 19.37
C VAL A 92 -36.38 10.25 19.39
N SER A 93 -36.74 10.84 18.24
CA SER A 93 -38.11 11.17 17.81
C SER A 93 -38.09 12.08 16.57
N THR A 94 -38.44 11.53 15.41
CA THR A 94 -39.49 12.06 14.53
C THR A 94 -39.94 10.95 13.59
N LEU A 95 -41.07 10.32 13.94
CA LEU A 95 -41.92 9.57 13.02
C LEU A 95 -42.67 10.57 12.11
N ALA A 96 -42.80 10.20 10.84
CA ALA A 96 -43.82 10.59 9.87
C ALA A 96 -43.82 12.03 9.30
N THR A 97 -43.30 12.15 8.06
CA THR A 97 -43.96 12.88 6.97
C THR A 97 -43.75 12.12 5.66
N ASP A 98 -44.85 11.56 5.18
CA ASP A 98 -45.34 11.56 3.80
C ASP A 98 -44.50 11.04 2.61
N SER A 99 -45.06 9.97 2.06
CA SER A 99 -45.16 9.52 0.67
C SER A 99 -44.65 10.39 -0.49
N ALA A 100 -44.25 9.65 -1.55
CA ALA A 100 -43.78 10.04 -2.89
C ALA A 100 -42.26 10.28 -2.91
N TRP A 101 -41.43 9.40 -3.51
CA TRP A 101 -41.41 9.08 -4.93
C TRP A 101 -41.05 7.62 -5.23
N LYS A 102 -41.65 7.14 -6.33
CA LYS A 102 -41.54 5.81 -6.92
C LYS A 102 -40.59 5.87 -8.13
N LYS A 103 -39.48 5.11 -8.11
CA LYS A 103 -38.94 4.25 -9.21
C LYS A 103 -37.41 4.09 -9.14
N GLN A 104 -36.99 2.84 -9.38
CA GLN A 104 -35.70 2.40 -9.95
C GLN A 104 -34.45 2.54 -9.06
N ASP A 105 -34.01 1.42 -8.48
CA ASP A 105 -32.84 0.74 -9.06
C ASP A 105 -32.72 -0.70 -8.55
N GLU A 106 -32.62 -1.61 -9.51
CA GLU A 106 -32.26 -3.01 -9.29
C GLU A 106 -30.77 -3.13 -8.90
N SER A 107 -30.52 -4.02 -7.94
CA SER A 107 -29.32 -4.86 -7.84
C SER A 107 -27.94 -4.25 -8.14
N GLN A 108 -27.43 -3.45 -7.18
CA GLN A 108 -25.99 -3.23 -7.03
C GLN A 108 -25.50 -3.90 -5.74
N PRO A 109 -24.82 -5.07 -5.78
CA PRO A 109 -24.14 -5.58 -4.60
C PRO A 109 -23.00 -4.61 -4.23
N SER A 110 -23.12 -4.04 -3.03
CA SER A 110 -22.30 -2.97 -2.49
C SER A 110 -20.79 -3.23 -2.59
N ARG A 111 -20.02 -2.24 -3.07
CA ARG A 111 -18.54 -2.19 -3.10
C ARG A 111 -17.84 -2.56 -1.78
N ILE A 112 -18.58 -2.64 -0.68
CA ILE A 112 -18.09 -3.01 0.64
C ILE A 112 -17.79 -4.52 0.71
N SER A 113 -18.60 -5.38 0.08
CA SER A 113 -18.35 -6.83 0.08
C SER A 113 -17.09 -7.20 -0.71
N SER A 114 -16.86 -6.56 -1.86
CA SER A 114 -15.64 -6.78 -2.63
C SER A 114 -14.38 -6.33 -1.89
N LEU A 115 -14.45 -5.23 -1.11
CA LEU A 115 -13.35 -4.76 -0.25
C LEU A 115 -13.03 -5.72 0.90
N ILE A 116 -14.02 -6.48 1.39
CA ILE A 116 -13.83 -7.45 2.47
C ILE A 116 -13.17 -8.74 1.95
N GLU A 117 -13.57 -9.19 0.76
CA GLU A 117 -12.97 -10.37 0.12
C GLU A 117 -11.50 -10.15 -0.26
N ASP A 118 -11.17 -8.99 -0.80
CA ASP A 118 -9.79 -8.67 -1.22
C ASP A 118 -8.81 -8.58 -0.03
N LYS A 119 -9.32 -8.20 1.14
CA LYS A 119 -8.52 -8.16 2.37
C LYS A 119 -8.34 -9.54 3.02
N LYS A 120 -9.25 -10.48 2.74
CA LYS A 120 -9.18 -11.86 3.23
C LYS A 120 -8.25 -12.71 2.36
N SER A 121 -8.22 -12.47 1.04
CA SER A 121 -7.29 -13.13 0.12
C SER A 121 -5.84 -12.71 0.35
N GLN A 122 -5.58 -11.43 0.65
CA GLN A 122 -4.23 -10.93 0.95
C GLN A 122 -3.58 -11.48 2.23
N ARG A 123 -4.35 -12.13 3.12
CA ARG A 123 -3.82 -12.73 4.36
C ARG A 123 -3.51 -14.22 4.26
N LEU A 124 -3.81 -14.86 3.13
CA LEU A 124 -3.69 -16.31 2.94
C LEU A 124 -2.55 -16.72 1.99
N VAL A 125 -1.57 -15.84 1.76
CA VAL A 125 -0.29 -16.18 1.14
C VAL A 125 0.82 -15.97 2.15
#